data_AF-A0A1A9MAU8-F1
#
_entry.id   AF-A0A1A9MAU8-F1
#
_cell.length_a   1.000
_cell.length_b   1.000
_cell.length_c   1.000
_cell.angle_alpha   90.00
_cell.angle_beta   90.00
_cell.angle_gamma   90.00
#
_symmetry.space_group_name_H-M   'P 1'
#
loop_
_entity.id
_entity.type
_entity.pdbx_description
1 polymer ?
#
loop_
_entity_poly.entity_id
_entity_poly.type
_entity_poly.pdbx_seq_one_letter_code
_entity_poly.pdbx_strand_id
1 'polypeptide(L)'
;MDRITIARRVALTLTALCILACVQVAPAQSMRSATGKATSKYIPPTRQPYNAMARDTTPFNCEKYRAHPHPGMVGYCQGIENMMLRHEARSQGRPAPSDSIIALPGLGTAEAKQLGYACVGGQAMKRLRNGWEQVSAAAGGWQRCQGG
;
A
#
# COMPACT_ATOMS: atom_id res chain seq x y z
N MET A 1 -38.50 4.12 -55.26
CA MET A 1 -38.10 3.50 -53.97
C MET A 1 -38.71 4.33 -52.85
N ASP A 2 -39.72 3.79 -52.16
CA ASP A 2 -40.50 4.51 -51.15
C ASP A 2 -39.70 4.82 -49.88
N ARG A 3 -39.91 6.03 -49.33
CA ARG A 3 -39.32 6.49 -48.05
C ARG A 3 -39.58 5.52 -46.89
N ILE A 4 -40.71 4.83 -46.92
CA ILE A 4 -41.11 3.84 -45.92
C ILE A 4 -40.17 2.62 -45.93
N THR A 5 -39.73 2.19 -47.11
CA THR A 5 -38.83 1.05 -47.29
C THR A 5 -37.42 1.37 -46.80
N ILE A 6 -36.99 2.62 -46.95
CA ILE A 6 -35.69 3.10 -46.45
C ILE A 6 -35.70 3.15 -44.92
N ALA A 7 -36.75 3.71 -44.30
CA ALA A 7 -36.87 3.80 -42.85
C ALA A 7 -36.87 2.42 -42.17
N ARG A 8 -37.58 1.44 -42.74
CA ARG A 8 -37.59 0.05 -42.23
C ARG A 8 -36.22 -0.62 -42.34
N ARG A 9 -35.50 -0.41 -43.44
CA ARG A 9 -34.15 -0.97 -43.61
C ARG A 9 -33.17 -0.39 -42.60
N VAL A 10 -33.22 0.93 -42.38
CA VAL A 10 -32.36 1.62 -41.38
C VAL A 10 -32.65 1.11 -39.96
N ALA A 11 -33.92 0.97 -39.59
CA ALA A 11 -34.31 0.44 -38.28
C ALA A 11 -33.84 -1.01 -38.07
N LEU A 12 -33.94 -1.86 -39.10
CA LEU A 12 -33.46 -3.25 -39.06
C LEU A 12 -31.93 -3.32 -38.96
N THR A 13 -31.20 -2.47 -39.67
CA THR A 13 -29.74 -2.43 -39.58
C THR A 13 -29.25 -1.92 -38.21
N LEU A 14 -29.93 -0.92 -37.63
CA LEU A 14 -29.60 -0.40 -36.30
C LEU A 14 -29.86 -1.42 -35.20
N THR A 15 -30.98 -2.15 -35.27
CA THR A 15 -31.27 -3.23 -34.32
C THR A 15 -30.29 -4.38 -34.42
N ALA A 16 -29.92 -4.80 -35.64
CA ALA A 16 -28.89 -5.82 -35.84
C ALA A 16 -27.52 -5.39 -35.29
N LEU A 17 -27.12 -4.12 -35.47
CA LEU A 17 -25.87 -3.60 -34.94
C LEU A 17 -25.86 -3.55 -33.40
N CYS A 18 -26.97 -3.13 -32.77
CA CYS A 18 -27.10 -3.12 -31.32
C CYS A 18 -27.00 -4.52 -30.71
N ILE A 19 -27.60 -5.53 -31.36
CA ILE A 19 -27.51 -6.92 -30.89
C ILE A 19 -26.06 -7.41 -30.99
N LEU A 20 -25.33 -7.08 -32.06
CA LEU A 20 -23.93 -7.48 -32.23
C LEU A 20 -23.00 -6.87 -31.17
N ALA A 21 -23.26 -5.64 -30.73
CA ALA A 21 -22.47 -4.95 -29.70
C ALA A 21 -22.64 -5.56 -28.29
N CYS A 22 -23.80 -6.14 -27.99
CA CYS A 22 -24.06 -6.74 -26.68
C CYS A 22 -23.43 -8.14 -26.49
N VAL A 23 -22.88 -8.76 -27.53
CA VAL A 23 -22.30 -10.13 -27.49
C VAL A 23 -20.78 -10.09 -27.24
N GLN A 24 -20.24 -8.99 -26.73
CA GLN A 24 -18.85 -8.99 -26.25
C GLN A 24 -18.76 -9.78 -24.94
N VAL A 25 -18.54 -11.08 -25.09
CA VAL A 25 -18.17 -12.00 -24.02
C VAL A 25 -16.87 -11.50 -23.44
N ALA A 26 -16.94 -10.90 -22.24
CA ALA A 26 -15.76 -10.61 -21.44
C ALA A 26 -14.97 -11.93 -21.30
N PRO A 27 -13.65 -11.96 -21.58
CA PRO A 27 -12.84 -13.12 -21.27
C PRO A 27 -12.83 -13.27 -19.75
N ALA A 28 -13.74 -14.08 -19.21
CA ALA A 28 -13.69 -14.54 -17.85
C ALA A 28 -12.39 -15.33 -17.73
N GLN A 29 -11.37 -14.71 -17.11
CA GLN A 29 -10.13 -15.39 -16.78
C GLN A 29 -10.49 -16.51 -15.81
N SER A 30 -10.60 -17.75 -16.32
CA SER A 30 -10.79 -18.91 -15.46
C SER A 30 -9.50 -19.09 -14.64
N MET A 31 -9.51 -18.69 -13.38
CA MET A 31 -8.46 -19.09 -12.43
C MET A 31 -8.50 -20.61 -12.30
N ARG A 32 -7.55 -21.31 -12.93
CA ARG A 32 -7.31 -22.73 -12.67
C ARG A 32 -6.65 -22.84 -11.30
N SER A 33 -7.33 -23.47 -10.35
CA SER A 33 -6.73 -23.85 -9.08
C SER A 33 -5.66 -24.92 -9.35
N ALA A 34 -4.43 -24.72 -8.86
CA ALA A 34 -3.33 -25.64 -9.09
C ALA A 34 -3.57 -26.95 -8.33
N THR A 35 -4.11 -27.97 -9.00
CA THR A 35 -4.21 -29.33 -8.47
C THR A 35 -2.99 -30.14 -8.90
N GLY A 36 -2.06 -30.34 -7.96
CA GLY A 36 -0.86 -31.16 -8.12
C GLY A 36 -0.07 -31.18 -6.80
N LYS A 37 0.75 -32.23 -6.57
CA LYS A 37 1.70 -32.22 -5.44
C LYS A 37 2.59 -30.99 -5.57
N ALA A 38 2.51 -30.08 -4.60
CA ALA A 38 3.32 -28.88 -4.56
C ALA A 38 4.80 -29.28 -4.54
N THR A 39 5.45 -29.23 -5.69
CA THR A 39 6.91 -29.16 -5.73
C THR A 39 7.25 -27.79 -5.18
N SER A 40 7.61 -27.74 -3.89
CA SER A 40 8.11 -26.54 -3.26
C SER A 40 9.46 -26.23 -3.93
N LYS A 41 9.42 -25.55 -5.07
CA LYS A 41 10.61 -24.90 -5.61
C LYS A 41 10.99 -23.86 -4.59
N TYR A 42 12.18 -23.99 -4.01
CA TYR A 42 12.76 -22.95 -3.18
C TYR A 42 12.82 -21.67 -4.02
N ILE A 43 11.99 -20.69 -3.66
CA ILE A 43 12.03 -19.35 -4.22
C ILE A 43 13.02 -18.59 -3.34
N PRO A 44 14.19 -18.17 -3.86
CA PRO A 44 15.10 -17.37 -3.07
C PRO A 44 14.37 -16.10 -2.61
N PRO A 45 14.60 -15.63 -1.37
CA PRO A 45 13.95 -14.43 -0.88
C PRO A 45 14.30 -13.26 -1.80
N THR A 46 13.27 -12.55 -2.27
CA THR A 46 13.49 -11.30 -3.01
C THR A 46 14.20 -10.31 -2.11
N ARG A 47 15.20 -9.60 -2.65
CA ARG A 47 15.87 -8.54 -1.91
C ARG A 47 14.82 -7.48 -1.55
N GLN A 48 14.62 -7.25 -0.25
CA GLN A 48 13.71 -6.22 0.21
C GLN A 48 14.16 -4.85 -0.32
N PRO A 49 13.22 -4.00 -0.78
CA PRO A 49 13.53 -2.62 -1.10
C PRO A 49 14.19 -1.92 0.08
N TYR A 50 15.07 -0.97 -0.20
CA TYR A 50 15.65 -0.12 0.83
C TYR A 50 14.53 0.57 1.62
N ASN A 51 14.65 0.63 2.94
CA ASN A 51 13.72 1.36 3.80
C ASN A 51 14.57 2.17 4.78
N ALA A 52 14.62 3.50 4.62
CA ALA A 52 15.36 4.37 5.54
C ALA A 52 14.93 4.20 6.99
N MET A 53 13.67 3.81 7.24
CA MET A 53 13.13 3.63 8.58
C MET A 53 13.35 2.22 9.16
N ALA A 54 14.08 1.34 8.47
CA ALA A 54 14.20 -0.07 8.87
C ALA A 54 14.87 -0.28 10.24
N ARG A 55 15.76 0.64 10.64
CA ARG A 55 16.46 0.58 11.94
C ARG A 55 15.76 1.43 12.99
N ASP A 56 15.47 2.67 12.64
CA ASP A 56 14.80 3.64 13.48
C ASP A 56 13.77 4.39 12.63
N THR A 57 12.65 4.76 13.23
CA THR A 57 11.59 5.53 12.58
C THR A 57 12.01 6.96 12.26
N THR A 58 13.05 7.48 12.93
CA THR A 58 13.61 8.83 12.73
C THR A 58 15.02 8.77 12.12
N PRO A 59 15.17 8.49 10.82
CA PRO A 59 16.50 8.36 10.20
C PRO A 59 17.42 9.58 10.40
N PHE A 60 16.88 10.80 10.58
CA PHE A 60 17.68 12.00 10.82
C PHE A 60 17.90 12.31 12.32
N ASN A 61 17.20 11.61 13.21
CA ASN A 61 17.25 11.80 14.66
C ASN A 61 17.02 13.28 15.06
N CYS A 62 15.91 13.86 14.59
CA CYS A 62 15.64 15.30 14.71
C CYS A 62 15.55 15.80 16.16
N GLU A 63 15.30 14.89 17.11
CA GLU A 63 15.29 15.12 18.55
C GLU A 63 16.62 15.67 19.07
N LYS A 64 17.74 15.39 18.39
CA LYS A 64 19.05 15.96 18.74
C LYS A 64 19.08 17.49 18.67
N TYR A 65 18.21 18.09 17.86
CA TYR A 65 18.09 19.54 17.72
C TYR A 65 17.18 20.18 18.78
N ARG A 66 16.66 19.41 19.75
CA ARG A 66 15.80 19.95 20.81
C ARG A 66 16.52 20.95 21.71
N ALA A 67 17.82 20.77 21.92
CA ALA A 67 18.67 21.70 22.66
C ALA A 67 19.24 22.84 21.79
N HIS A 68 18.89 22.90 20.50
CA HIS A 68 19.42 23.91 19.60
C HIS A 68 18.88 25.30 19.98
N PRO A 69 19.71 26.37 19.94
CA PRO A 69 19.28 27.71 20.34
C PRO A 69 18.07 28.25 19.58
N HIS A 70 17.92 27.85 18.31
CA HIS A 70 16.80 28.24 17.46
C HIS A 70 15.61 27.25 17.63
N PRO A 71 14.44 27.70 18.11
CA PRO A 71 13.32 26.83 18.50
C PRO A 71 12.69 26.07 17.32
N GLY A 72 12.82 26.59 16.10
CA GLY A 72 12.26 25.97 14.89
C GLY A 72 13.07 24.80 14.32
N MET A 73 14.25 24.48 14.85
CA MET A 73 15.16 23.52 14.20
C MET A 73 14.66 22.07 14.22
N VAL A 74 13.96 21.67 15.28
CA VAL A 74 13.35 20.33 15.35
C VAL A 74 12.29 20.18 14.26
N GLY A 75 11.38 21.15 14.15
CA GLY A 75 10.33 21.14 13.13
C GLY A 75 10.89 21.22 11.71
N TYR A 76 11.95 22.01 11.50
CA TYR A 76 12.64 22.07 10.21
C TYR A 76 13.24 20.72 9.81
N CYS A 77 13.96 20.07 10.72
CA CYS A 77 14.51 18.74 10.50
C CYS A 77 13.41 17.71 10.19
N GLN A 78 12.34 17.70 10.98
CA GLN A 78 11.20 16.81 10.79
C GLN A 78 10.53 17.04 9.42
N GLY A 79 10.44 18.30 8.98
CA GLY A 79 9.92 18.66 7.65
C GLY A 79 10.74 18.05 6.52
N ILE A 80 12.08 18.15 6.58
CA ILE A 80 12.96 17.54 5.57
C ILE A 80 12.88 16.01 5.65
N GLU A 81 12.87 15.43 6.85
CA GLU A 81 12.76 13.98 7.04
C GLU A 81 11.46 13.45 6.39
N ASN A 82 10.32 14.07 6.69
CA ASN A 82 9.04 13.66 6.12
C ASN A 82 9.01 13.81 4.59
N MET A 83 9.61 14.87 4.04
CA MET A 83 9.72 15.06 2.60
C MET A 83 10.55 13.93 1.95
N MET A 84 11.71 13.61 2.52
CA MET A 84 12.58 12.54 2.05
C MET A 84 11.85 11.19 2.08
N LEU A 85 11.20 10.87 3.20
CA LEU A 85 10.48 9.60 3.40
C LEU A 85 9.32 9.42 2.42
N ARG A 86 8.56 10.49 2.13
CA ARG A 86 7.51 10.46 1.11
C ARG A 86 8.08 10.26 -0.29
N HIS A 87 9.21 10.90 -0.61
CA HIS A 87 9.87 10.74 -1.90
C HIS A 87 10.40 9.32 -2.08
N GLU A 88 11.05 8.76 -1.05
CA GLU A 88 11.50 7.37 -1.03
C GLU A 88 10.33 6.40 -1.27
N ALA A 89 9.25 6.53 -0.51
CA ALA A 89 8.06 5.69 -0.67
C ALA A 89 7.49 5.78 -2.10
N ARG A 90 7.34 7.00 -2.62
CA ARG A 90 6.86 7.23 -3.99
C ARG A 90 7.78 6.60 -5.04
N SER A 91 9.11 6.74 -4.89
CA SER A 91 10.08 6.15 -5.82
C SER A 91 10.01 4.61 -5.88
N GLN A 92 9.57 3.99 -4.79
CA GLN A 92 9.38 2.55 -4.66
C GLN A 92 7.95 2.10 -5.00
N GLY A 93 7.05 3.00 -5.39
CA GLY A 93 5.64 2.69 -5.60
C GLY A 93 4.88 2.30 -4.32
N ARG A 94 5.42 2.65 -3.15
CA ARG A 94 4.80 2.37 -1.85
C ARG A 94 3.89 3.52 -1.43
N PRO A 95 2.83 3.26 -0.66
CA PRO A 95 2.07 4.32 -0.01
C PRO A 95 2.98 5.17 0.88
N ALA A 96 2.72 6.47 0.92
CA ALA A 96 3.49 7.41 1.72
C ALA A 96 3.32 7.13 3.23
N PRO A 97 4.37 7.35 4.05
CA PRO A 97 4.24 7.33 5.50
C PRO A 97 3.42 8.53 5.99
N SER A 98 2.78 8.35 7.14
CA SER A 98 2.19 9.43 7.91
C SER A 98 3.25 10.28 8.60
N ASP A 99 2.88 11.50 8.99
CA ASP A 99 3.71 12.36 9.85
C ASP A 99 3.54 12.02 11.34
N SER A 100 2.51 11.24 11.69
CA SER A 100 2.30 10.77 13.06
C SER A 100 3.18 9.57 13.40
N ILE A 101 3.73 9.54 14.60
CA ILE A 101 4.54 8.43 15.13
C ILE A 101 3.90 7.98 16.44
N ILE A 102 3.65 6.68 16.57
CA ILE A 102 3.09 6.07 17.79
C ILE A 102 4.11 5.16 18.48
N ALA A 103 4.03 5.02 19.78
CA ALA A 103 4.81 4.00 20.49
C ALA A 103 4.14 2.63 20.35
N LEU A 104 4.86 1.64 19.84
CA LEU A 104 4.42 0.26 19.76
C LEU A 104 5.55 -0.69 20.17
N PRO A 105 5.24 -1.80 20.84
CA PRO A 105 6.24 -2.79 21.22
C PRO A 105 6.83 -3.48 19.98
N GLY A 106 8.10 -3.88 20.05
CA GLY A 106 8.75 -4.64 18.99
C GLY A 106 8.10 -6.00 18.70
N LEU A 107 8.21 -6.44 17.45
CA LEU A 107 7.69 -7.75 17.03
C LEU A 107 8.36 -8.89 17.82
N GLY A 108 7.54 -9.80 18.35
CA GLY A 108 8.00 -10.98 19.09
C GLY A 108 7.96 -10.83 20.61
N THR A 109 7.83 -9.60 21.13
CA THR A 109 7.62 -9.31 22.55
C THR A 109 6.28 -9.88 23.06
N ALA A 110 6.16 -10.10 24.37
CA ALA A 110 4.92 -10.60 24.98
C ALA A 110 3.80 -9.55 24.86
N GLU A 111 4.17 -8.28 25.01
CA GLU A 111 3.33 -7.11 24.91
C GLU A 111 2.73 -7.00 23.51
N ALA A 112 3.55 -7.18 22.46
CA ALA A 112 3.04 -7.17 21.07
C ALA A 112 2.06 -8.32 20.80
N LYS A 113 2.29 -9.50 21.38
CA LYS A 113 1.39 -10.66 21.23
C LYS A 113 0.03 -10.42 21.89
N GLN A 114 0.01 -9.77 23.07
CA GLN A 114 -1.19 -9.45 23.82
C GLN A 114 -1.95 -8.27 23.21
N LEU A 115 -1.25 -7.20 22.83
CA LEU A 115 -1.82 -6.00 22.21
C LEU A 115 -2.37 -6.31 20.81
N GLY A 116 -1.75 -7.26 20.10
CA GLY A 116 -2.07 -7.53 18.70
C GLY A 116 -1.55 -6.43 17.77
N TYR A 117 -0.61 -5.60 18.22
CA TYR A 117 0.08 -4.60 17.42
C TYR A 117 1.58 -4.68 17.70
N ALA A 118 2.40 -4.43 16.68
CA ALA A 118 3.84 -4.39 16.83
C ALA A 118 4.48 -3.32 15.94
N CYS A 119 5.65 -2.85 16.36
CA CYS A 119 6.52 -2.03 15.52
C CYS A 119 7.51 -2.90 14.75
N VAL A 120 7.53 -2.76 13.42
CA VAL A 120 8.42 -3.52 12.54
C VAL A 120 9.13 -2.56 11.59
N GLY A 121 10.41 -2.28 11.83
CA GLY A 121 11.22 -1.40 10.96
C GLY A 121 10.54 -0.04 10.71
N GLY A 122 10.08 0.60 11.80
CA GLY A 122 9.38 1.88 11.81
C GLY A 122 7.92 1.84 11.37
N GLN A 123 7.36 0.68 11.01
CA GLN A 123 5.98 0.51 10.54
C GLN A 123 5.10 -0.14 11.59
N ALA A 124 3.94 0.47 11.86
CA ALA A 124 2.94 -0.10 12.74
C ALA A 124 2.21 -1.25 12.02
N MET A 125 2.23 -2.43 12.64
CA MET A 125 1.62 -3.63 12.12
C MET A 125 0.54 -4.12 13.09
N LYS A 126 -0.64 -4.47 12.57
CA LYS A 126 -1.73 -5.11 13.29
C LYS A 126 -1.72 -6.61 13.04
N ARG A 127 -1.91 -7.40 14.09
CA ARG A 127 -1.99 -8.85 14.01
C ARG A 127 -3.31 -9.29 13.41
N LEU A 128 -3.24 -10.18 12.42
CA LEU A 128 -4.35 -10.91 11.85
C LEU A 128 -4.29 -12.38 12.29
N ARG A 129 -5.35 -13.15 12.00
CA ARG A 129 -5.39 -14.60 12.31
C ARG A 129 -4.26 -15.38 11.63
N ASN A 130 -3.86 -14.96 10.43
CA ASN A 130 -2.91 -15.65 9.56
C ASN A 130 -1.69 -14.78 9.19
N GLY A 131 -1.48 -13.64 9.84
CA GLY A 131 -0.39 -12.75 9.47
C GLY A 131 -0.44 -11.38 10.14
N TRP A 132 0.08 -10.39 9.43
CA TRP A 132 0.15 -9.00 9.87
C TRP A 132 -0.32 -8.07 8.76
N GLU A 133 -1.01 -7.00 9.14
CA GLU A 133 -1.51 -5.95 8.27
C GLU A 133 -0.84 -4.63 8.63
N GLN A 134 -0.48 -3.83 7.62
CA GLN A 134 0.03 -2.49 7.84
C GLN A 134 -1.11 -1.55 8.30
N VAL A 135 -0.88 -0.81 9.37
CA VAL A 135 -1.89 0.11 9.93
C VAL A 135 -1.91 1.41 9.12
N SER A 136 -3.09 1.88 8.75
CA SER A 136 -3.29 3.22 8.18
C SER A 136 -3.36 4.27 9.29
N ALA A 137 -2.78 5.45 9.04
CA ALA A 137 -2.88 6.57 9.96
C ALA A 137 -4.13 7.41 9.66
N ALA A 138 -4.72 7.99 10.69
CA ALA A 138 -5.84 8.94 10.54
C ALA A 138 -5.45 10.18 9.70
N ALA A 139 -4.18 10.61 9.80
CA ALA A 139 -3.63 11.71 9.00
C ALA A 139 -3.32 11.31 7.54
N GLY A 140 -3.65 10.08 7.13
CA GLY A 140 -3.33 9.52 5.83
C GLY A 140 -1.96 8.85 5.79
N GLY A 141 -1.78 8.00 4.78
CA GLY A 141 -0.61 7.13 4.66
C GLY A 141 -0.63 5.98 5.65
N TRP A 142 0.48 5.23 5.70
CA TRP A 142 0.67 4.19 6.70
C TRP A 142 1.26 4.76 7.99
N GLN A 143 0.88 4.17 9.12
CA GLN A 143 1.23 4.64 10.46
C GLN A 143 2.67 4.28 10.82
N ARG A 144 3.48 5.30 11.14
CA ARG A 144 4.83 5.12 11.69
C ARG A 144 4.78 4.76 13.17
N CYS A 145 5.77 4.02 13.64
CA CYS A 145 5.92 3.69 15.06
C CYS A 145 7.36 3.77 15.55
N GLN A 146 7.53 3.85 16.87
CA GLN A 146 8.79 3.73 17.62
C GLN A 146 8.63 2.67 18.72
N GLY A 147 9.72 2.02 19.17
CA GLY A 147 9.70 1.04 20.26
C GLY A 147 9.91 -0.42 19.85
N GLY A 148 10.37 -0.65 18.62
CA GLY A 148 10.80 -1.96 18.12
C GLY A 148 12.27 -2.24 18.32
#